data_AF-A0A960ZQR6-F1
#
_entry.id   AF-A0A960ZQR6-F1
#
_cell.length_a   1.000
_cell.length_b   1.000
_cell.length_c   1.000
_cell.angle_alpha   90.00
_cell.angle_beta   90.00
_cell.angle_gamma   90.00
#
_symmetry.space_group_name_H-M   'P 1'
#
loop_
_entity.id
_entity.type
_entity.pdbx_description
1 polymer ?
#
loop_
_entity_poly.entity_id
_entity_poly.type
_entity_poly.pdbx_seq_one_letter_code
_entity_poly.pdbx_strand_id
1 'polypeptide(L)'
;MSGSIGRYSFFLLGLAVLATTGKADEVRRTPLILSKGGTAEAPAIFDGKGLVIDLGVDITGHGWIEQGDLWLSRGPVPELPPVADVQRAGLFLDEIPVRISRDRSATPAPQPEAPRYTAPEKLRPGEMGWAEDGSVYFRWPVEKKPGKARILRPPSKLESCVVIACSHLTLRNITAMHAANDGFNIHGARVGIRLENVKAFSNGDEGISAHETVQMDVFDSEIAWNGSSAGGVADVNESVTSYTNCELHHNTNAAFFFDGKSHKVTNCLIHHQDRDIVIRGKEVIVETSGLVWKRE
;
A
#
# COMPACT_ATOMS: atom_id res chain seq x y z
N MET A 1 -40.84 -41.75 48.54
CA MET A 1 -39.96 -42.11 47.42
C MET A 1 -40.33 -41.25 46.21
N SER A 2 -39.34 -40.96 45.37
CA SER A 2 -39.33 -40.16 44.14
C SER A 2 -39.60 -38.65 44.25
N GLY A 3 -38.51 -37.87 44.31
CA GLY A 3 -38.45 -36.51 43.80
C GLY A 3 -37.80 -36.51 42.43
N SER A 4 -38.41 -35.82 41.46
CA SER A 4 -37.90 -35.61 40.10
C SER A 4 -37.29 -34.21 40.02
N ILE A 5 -36.01 -34.12 39.66
CA ILE A 5 -35.33 -32.85 39.34
C ILE A 5 -34.82 -32.98 37.90
N GLY A 6 -35.32 -32.09 37.05
CA GLY A 6 -34.95 -31.97 35.65
C GLY A 6 -33.51 -31.49 35.47
N ARG A 7 -32.86 -32.00 34.42
CA ARG A 7 -31.56 -31.51 33.94
C ARG A 7 -31.78 -30.70 32.67
N TYR A 8 -31.56 -29.39 32.77
CA TYR A 8 -31.30 -28.52 31.62
C TYR A 8 -29.82 -28.63 31.26
N SER A 9 -29.52 -29.12 30.05
CA SER A 9 -28.17 -29.08 29.48
C SER A 9 -27.95 -27.72 28.82
N PHE A 10 -27.07 -26.90 29.42
CA PHE A 10 -26.50 -25.74 28.77
C PHE A 10 -25.38 -26.19 27.82
N PHE A 11 -25.55 -25.95 26.52
CA PHE A 11 -24.46 -26.01 25.55
C PHE A 11 -23.68 -24.70 25.60
N LEU A 12 -22.46 -24.74 26.16
CA LEU A 12 -21.48 -23.67 26.01
C LEU A 12 -20.81 -23.81 24.64
N LEU A 13 -21.13 -22.90 23.72
CA LEU A 13 -20.38 -22.72 22.47
C LEU A 13 -19.05 -22.04 22.84
N GLY A 14 -17.94 -22.78 22.75
CA GLY A 14 -16.61 -22.22 22.96
C GLY A 14 -16.21 -21.30 21.81
N LEU A 15 -15.98 -20.02 22.11
CA LEU A 15 -15.26 -19.11 21.22
C LEU A 15 -13.83 -19.64 21.03
N ALA A 16 -13.51 -20.09 19.82
CA ALA A 16 -12.13 -20.41 19.46
C ALA A 16 -11.38 -19.11 19.13
N VAL A 17 -10.71 -18.54 20.14
CA VAL A 17 -9.75 -17.44 19.93
C VAL A 17 -8.46 -18.05 19.36
N LEU A 18 -8.26 -17.94 18.04
CA LEU A 18 -6.95 -18.17 17.44
C LEU A 18 -6.07 -16.93 17.69
N ALA A 19 -5.48 -16.87 18.89
CA ALA A 19 -4.47 -15.88 19.22
C ALA A 19 -3.10 -16.31 18.69
N THR A 20 -2.77 -15.93 17.45
CA THR A 20 -1.37 -15.89 17.00
C THR A 20 -0.69 -14.70 17.69
N THR A 21 0.34 -14.95 18.51
CA THR A 21 1.00 -13.93 19.32
C THR A 21 2.27 -13.42 18.63
N GLY A 22 2.19 -12.26 17.98
CA GLY A 22 3.36 -11.45 17.66
C GLY A 22 3.85 -10.70 18.91
N LYS A 23 5.17 -10.50 19.03
CA LYS A 23 5.74 -9.58 20.03
C LYS A 23 5.63 -8.15 19.52
N ALA A 24 5.41 -7.19 20.41
CA ALA A 24 5.55 -5.78 20.06
C ALA A 24 6.97 -5.55 19.50
N ASP A 25 7.07 -4.73 18.45
CA ASP A 25 8.29 -4.38 17.72
C ASP A 25 8.93 -5.49 16.86
N GLU A 26 8.19 -6.55 16.54
CA GLU A 26 8.63 -7.54 15.57
C GLU A 26 8.65 -6.93 14.15
N VAL A 27 9.81 -7.03 13.47
CA VAL A 27 9.93 -6.72 12.04
C VAL A 27 9.90 -8.02 11.25
N ARG A 28 8.85 -8.19 10.44
CA ARG A 28 8.65 -9.32 9.55
C ARG A 28 9.04 -8.95 8.12
N ARG A 29 9.86 -9.81 7.50
CA ARG A 29 10.35 -9.66 6.11
C ARG A 29 9.59 -10.51 5.09
N THR A 30 8.39 -10.96 5.43
CA THR A 30 7.53 -11.79 4.56
C THR A 30 6.10 -11.31 4.63
N PRO A 31 5.33 -11.40 3.53
CA PRO A 31 3.92 -11.00 3.51
C PRO A 31 3.09 -11.71 4.58
N LEU A 32 2.05 -11.02 5.06
CA LEU A 32 0.99 -11.58 5.89
C LEU A 32 -0.24 -11.86 5.01
N ILE A 33 -0.62 -13.13 4.90
CA ILE A 33 -1.81 -13.54 4.14
C ILE A 33 -2.88 -14.01 5.11
N LEU A 34 -4.01 -13.31 5.14
CA LEU A 34 -5.14 -13.58 6.01
C LEU A 34 -6.27 -14.23 5.19
N SER A 35 -6.38 -15.55 5.28
CA SER A 35 -7.35 -16.34 4.51
C SER A 35 -8.49 -16.92 5.35
N LYS A 36 -8.50 -16.66 6.67
CA LYS A 36 -9.52 -17.13 7.60
C LYS A 36 -10.18 -15.94 8.28
N GLY A 37 -11.49 -15.82 8.10
CA GLY A 37 -12.33 -14.80 8.70
C GLY A 37 -13.36 -15.39 9.67
N GLY A 38 -14.20 -14.52 10.23
CA GLY A 38 -15.29 -14.89 11.13
C GLY A 38 -16.67 -14.86 10.46
N THR A 39 -17.70 -14.52 11.23
CA THR A 39 -19.05 -14.22 10.72
C THR A 39 -19.37 -12.74 10.95
N ALA A 40 -20.49 -12.26 10.40
CA ALA A 40 -20.95 -10.89 10.63
C ALA A 40 -21.15 -10.58 12.13
N GLU A 41 -21.62 -11.56 12.90
CA GLU A 41 -21.90 -11.44 14.33
C GLU A 41 -20.64 -11.65 15.20
N ALA A 42 -19.67 -12.39 14.68
CA ALA A 42 -18.43 -12.72 15.37
C ALA A 42 -17.24 -12.65 14.39
N PRO A 43 -16.80 -11.43 14.01
CA PRO A 43 -15.67 -11.27 13.11
C PRO A 43 -14.40 -11.83 13.75
N ALA A 44 -13.51 -12.36 12.91
CA ALA A 44 -12.17 -12.73 13.35
C ALA A 44 -11.38 -11.46 13.69
N ILE A 45 -10.52 -11.52 14.70
CA ILE A 45 -9.67 -10.39 15.08
C ILE A 45 -8.21 -10.82 14.93
N PHE A 46 -7.47 -10.08 14.11
CA PHE A 46 -6.01 -10.14 14.08
C PHE A 46 -5.45 -8.84 14.66
N ASP A 47 -4.84 -8.95 15.84
CA ASP A 47 -4.14 -7.85 16.48
C ASP A 47 -2.64 -8.03 16.28
N GLY A 48 -2.04 -7.17 15.44
CA GLY A 48 -0.62 -7.18 15.15
C GLY A 48 0.24 -6.74 16.34
N LYS A 49 -0.34 -6.08 17.34
CA LYS A 49 0.37 -5.58 18.54
C LYS A 49 1.61 -4.74 18.22
N GLY A 50 1.56 -3.95 17.14
CA GLY A 50 2.68 -3.14 16.68
C GLY A 50 3.61 -3.85 15.71
N LEU A 51 3.20 -4.98 15.14
CA LEU A 51 3.93 -5.69 14.09
C LEU A 51 4.26 -4.75 12.91
N VAL A 52 5.52 -4.75 12.51
CA VAL A 52 5.99 -4.10 11.28
C VAL A 52 6.26 -5.17 10.24
N ILE A 53 5.63 -5.05 9.08
CA ILE A 53 5.94 -5.85 7.89
C ILE A 53 6.70 -4.91 6.94
N ASP A 54 7.99 -5.15 6.78
CA ASP A 54 8.88 -4.32 5.95
C ASP A 54 9.57 -5.22 4.91
N LEU A 55 9.12 -5.13 3.67
CA LEU A 55 9.63 -5.97 2.58
C LEU A 55 10.84 -5.36 1.84
N GLY A 56 11.32 -4.19 2.30
CA GLY A 56 12.41 -3.47 1.66
C GLY A 56 13.74 -4.21 1.74
N VAL A 57 14.50 -4.15 0.66
CA VAL A 57 15.86 -4.69 0.58
C VAL A 57 16.84 -3.54 0.40
N ASP A 58 17.77 -3.42 1.35
CA ASP A 58 18.80 -2.38 1.33
C ASP A 58 19.84 -2.65 0.24
N ILE A 59 19.95 -1.71 -0.70
CA ILE A 59 20.91 -1.70 -1.80
C ILE A 59 21.78 -0.43 -1.78
N THR A 60 21.85 0.25 -0.64
CA THR A 60 22.65 1.48 -0.46
C THR A 60 24.10 1.25 -0.88
N GLY A 61 24.66 0.08 -0.49
CA GLY A 61 26.04 -0.32 -0.81
C GLY A 61 26.26 -0.83 -2.23
N HIS A 62 25.25 -0.80 -3.11
CA HIS A 62 25.44 -1.14 -4.52
C HIS A 62 26.42 -0.16 -5.19
N GLY A 63 27.08 -0.60 -6.26
CA GLY A 63 28.04 0.25 -6.97
C GLY A 63 27.32 1.36 -7.72
N TRP A 64 27.31 2.58 -7.21
CA TRP A 64 26.69 3.74 -7.87
C TRP A 64 27.74 4.60 -8.61
N ILE A 65 27.31 5.21 -9.70
CA ILE A 65 27.99 6.29 -10.42
C ILE A 65 27.20 7.56 -10.10
N GLU A 66 27.83 8.46 -9.36
CA GLU A 66 27.21 9.67 -8.84
C GLU A 66 27.45 10.84 -9.80
N GLN A 67 26.37 11.43 -10.32
CA GLN A 67 26.43 12.59 -11.21
C GLN A 67 25.50 13.69 -10.68
N GLY A 68 25.94 14.35 -9.61
CA GLY A 68 25.11 15.31 -8.88
C GLY A 68 23.91 14.62 -8.23
N ASP A 69 22.70 14.99 -8.65
CA ASP A 69 21.43 14.40 -8.24
C ASP A 69 20.97 13.24 -9.14
N LEU A 70 21.67 12.92 -10.22
CA LEU A 70 21.41 11.75 -11.06
C LEU A 70 22.39 10.63 -10.70
N TRP A 71 21.86 9.48 -10.31
CA TRP A 71 22.66 8.31 -9.92
C TRP A 71 22.37 7.14 -10.85
N LEU A 72 23.42 6.41 -11.23
CA LEU A 72 23.34 5.24 -12.11
C LEU A 72 24.01 4.04 -11.44
N SER A 73 23.43 2.85 -11.54
CA SER A 73 24.07 1.64 -11.04
C SER A 73 25.20 1.18 -11.97
N ARG A 74 26.23 0.54 -11.41
CA ARG A 74 27.31 -0.12 -12.16
C ARG A 74 26.85 -1.51 -12.59
N GLY A 75 26.04 -1.55 -13.65
CA GLY A 75 25.38 -2.78 -14.11
C GLY A 75 24.04 -3.01 -13.40
N PRO A 76 23.35 -4.12 -13.71
CA PRO A 76 22.06 -4.45 -13.12
C PRO A 76 22.09 -4.56 -11.59
N VAL A 77 21.04 -4.03 -10.96
CA VAL A 77 20.77 -4.28 -9.54
C VAL A 77 20.13 -5.68 -9.42
N PRO A 78 20.70 -6.58 -8.59
CA PRO A 78 20.14 -7.91 -8.42
C PRO A 78 18.68 -7.88 -8.03
N GLU A 79 17.87 -8.76 -8.63
CA GLU A 79 16.45 -8.92 -8.31
C GLU A 79 15.57 -7.67 -8.51
N LEU A 80 16.06 -6.67 -9.26
CA LEU A 80 15.30 -5.50 -9.68
C LEU A 80 15.29 -5.40 -11.21
N PRO A 81 14.64 -6.35 -11.91
CA PRO A 81 14.61 -6.37 -13.36
C PRO A 81 13.81 -5.17 -13.91
N PRO A 82 14.06 -4.75 -15.15
CA PRO A 82 13.14 -3.87 -15.88
C PRO A 82 11.74 -4.47 -15.88
N VAL A 83 10.73 -3.65 -15.60
CA VAL A 83 9.33 -4.07 -15.53
C VAL A 83 8.55 -3.51 -16.72
N ALA A 84 7.62 -4.30 -17.26
CA ALA A 84 6.63 -3.82 -18.24
C ALA A 84 5.66 -2.81 -17.58
N ASP A 85 4.89 -2.08 -18.38
CA ASP A 85 4.05 -0.93 -18.01
C ASP A 85 3.33 -1.04 -16.64
N VAL A 86 3.96 -0.52 -15.59
CA VAL A 86 3.45 -0.44 -14.22
C VAL A 86 3.63 0.98 -13.71
N GLN A 87 2.68 1.45 -12.90
CA GLN A 87 2.61 2.83 -12.43
C GLN A 87 2.94 2.95 -10.92
N ARG A 88 4.09 2.40 -10.52
CA ARG A 88 4.51 2.22 -9.13
C ARG A 88 5.93 2.74 -8.84
N ALA A 89 6.31 2.82 -7.57
CA ALA A 89 7.69 3.03 -7.15
C ALA A 89 8.57 1.81 -7.45
N GLY A 90 9.81 2.06 -7.89
CA GLY A 90 10.81 1.01 -8.10
C GLY A 90 11.96 1.07 -7.10
N LEU A 91 12.09 2.17 -6.36
CA LEU A 91 13.04 2.37 -5.26
C LEU A 91 12.40 3.24 -4.18
N PHE A 92 13.00 3.24 -2.99
CA PHE A 92 12.72 4.18 -1.91
C PHE A 92 14.02 4.78 -1.39
N LEU A 93 14.03 6.09 -1.15
CA LEU A 93 15.14 6.80 -0.49
C LEU A 93 14.74 7.14 0.93
N ASP A 94 15.19 6.31 1.87
CA ASP A 94 14.52 6.06 3.15
C ASP A 94 13.04 5.77 2.89
N GLU A 95 12.13 6.67 3.30
CA GLU A 95 10.69 6.53 3.12
C GLU A 95 10.20 7.02 1.74
N ILE A 96 10.98 7.86 1.04
CA ILE A 96 10.47 8.60 -0.13
C ILE A 96 10.44 7.70 -1.37
N PRO A 97 9.27 7.50 -2.01
CA PRO A 97 9.17 6.68 -3.20
C PRO A 97 9.86 7.34 -4.39
N VAL A 98 10.61 6.56 -5.14
CA VAL A 98 11.18 6.95 -6.44
C VAL A 98 10.46 6.17 -7.53
N ARG A 99 9.71 6.90 -8.35
CA ARG A 99 8.76 6.31 -9.29
C ARG A 99 9.37 5.95 -10.62
N ILE A 100 8.88 4.87 -11.18
CA ILE A 100 9.21 4.45 -12.54
C ILE A 100 8.60 5.46 -13.53
N SER A 101 9.46 6.18 -14.24
CA SER A 101 9.04 7.20 -15.22
C SER A 101 9.06 6.65 -16.63
N ARG A 102 8.00 6.97 -17.39
CA ARG A 102 7.75 6.45 -18.74
C ARG A 102 7.65 7.58 -19.75
N ASP A 103 8.30 7.40 -20.90
CA ASP A 103 8.09 8.28 -22.05
C ASP A 103 6.86 7.81 -22.85
N ARG A 104 5.70 8.37 -22.50
CA ARG A 104 4.42 8.11 -23.19
C ARG A 104 4.28 8.85 -24.53
N SER A 105 5.20 9.76 -24.85
CA SER A 105 5.18 10.52 -26.10
C SER A 105 5.95 9.84 -27.23
N ALA A 106 6.83 8.91 -26.90
CA ALA A 106 7.55 8.13 -27.90
C ALA A 106 6.60 7.27 -28.74
N THR A 107 6.82 7.20 -30.07
CA THR A 107 6.07 6.36 -31.03
C THR A 107 6.20 4.88 -30.65
N PRO A 108 5.13 4.09 -30.42
CA PRO A 108 5.18 2.70 -29.91
C PRO A 108 6.25 1.85 -30.59
N ALA A 109 6.92 0.98 -29.83
CA ALA A 109 8.01 0.19 -30.37
C ALA A 109 7.39 -0.85 -31.33
N PRO A 110 8.12 -1.29 -32.37
CA PRO A 110 7.65 -2.36 -33.25
C PRO A 110 7.28 -3.64 -32.48
N GLN A 111 7.87 -3.81 -31.28
CA GLN A 111 7.49 -4.80 -30.31
C GLN A 111 6.73 -4.13 -29.15
N PRO A 112 5.45 -4.48 -28.91
CA PRO A 112 4.60 -3.85 -27.90
C PRO A 112 5.06 -4.05 -26.44
N GLU A 113 6.10 -4.87 -26.19
CA GLU A 113 6.50 -5.29 -24.85
C GLU A 113 7.78 -4.63 -24.31
N ALA A 114 8.55 -3.90 -25.13
CA ALA A 114 9.77 -3.26 -24.66
C ALA A 114 9.45 -2.02 -23.80
N PRO A 115 9.78 -2.01 -22.49
CA PRO A 115 9.45 -0.90 -21.61
C PRO A 115 10.16 0.40 -22.02
N ARG A 116 9.40 1.49 -22.11
CA ARG A 116 9.89 2.82 -22.48
C ARG A 116 10.11 3.68 -21.25
N TYR A 117 11.35 3.77 -20.81
CA TYR A 117 11.69 4.61 -19.68
C TYR A 117 12.03 6.03 -20.14
N THR A 118 11.67 7.02 -19.31
CA THR A 118 12.13 8.39 -19.52
C THR A 118 13.65 8.43 -19.42
N ALA A 119 14.32 8.98 -20.43
CA ALA A 119 15.78 9.04 -20.47
C ALA A 119 16.36 9.79 -19.23
N PRO A 120 17.55 9.41 -18.73
CA PRO A 120 18.13 9.94 -17.48
C PRO A 120 18.17 11.48 -17.41
N GLU A 121 18.48 12.14 -18.52
CA GLU A 121 18.57 13.60 -18.64
C GLU A 121 17.21 14.31 -18.59
N LYS A 122 16.12 13.56 -18.79
CA LYS A 122 14.73 14.06 -18.73
C LYS A 122 14.00 13.66 -17.46
N LEU A 123 14.60 12.83 -16.59
CA LEU A 123 14.00 12.47 -15.32
C LEU A 123 13.76 13.69 -14.45
N ARG A 124 12.59 13.76 -13.83
CA ARG A 124 12.33 14.72 -12.74
C ARG A 124 12.86 14.17 -11.42
N PRO A 125 13.10 15.03 -10.40
CA PRO A 125 13.42 14.56 -9.05
C PRO A 125 12.40 13.53 -8.55
N GLY A 126 12.87 12.44 -7.93
CA GLY A 126 12.02 11.35 -7.45
C GLY A 126 11.55 10.39 -8.56
N GLU A 127 12.19 10.40 -9.72
CA GLU A 127 11.92 9.47 -10.81
C GLU A 127 13.10 8.54 -11.10
N MET A 128 12.82 7.39 -11.70
CA MET A 128 13.79 6.39 -12.12
C MET A 128 13.42 5.70 -13.44
N GLY A 129 14.38 4.97 -13.98
CA GLY A 129 14.23 4.08 -15.13
C GLY A 129 15.36 3.05 -15.20
N TRP A 130 15.35 2.26 -16.28
CA TRP A 130 16.41 1.31 -16.59
C TRP A 130 17.05 1.63 -17.94
N ALA A 131 18.35 1.41 -18.02
CA ALA A 131 19.12 1.42 -19.26
C ALA A 131 18.97 0.06 -19.99
N GLU A 132 19.43 0.00 -21.24
CA GLU A 132 19.32 -1.20 -22.08
C GLU A 132 20.04 -2.42 -21.50
N ASP A 133 21.13 -2.20 -20.76
CA ASP A 133 21.89 -3.26 -20.10
C ASP A 133 21.27 -3.73 -18.78
N GLY A 134 20.14 -3.15 -18.36
CA GLY A 134 19.47 -3.43 -17.09
C GLY A 134 19.99 -2.63 -15.91
N SER A 135 20.95 -1.72 -16.10
CA SER A 135 21.36 -0.77 -15.07
C SER A 135 20.20 0.15 -14.70
N VAL A 136 20.08 0.47 -13.41
CA VAL A 136 19.10 1.39 -12.86
C VAL A 136 19.67 2.79 -12.87
N TYR A 137 18.85 3.78 -13.24
CA TYR A 137 19.17 5.18 -13.03
C TYR A 137 18.00 5.89 -12.34
N PHE A 138 18.32 6.84 -11.47
CA PHE A 138 17.31 7.63 -10.77
C PHE A 138 17.80 9.03 -10.45
N ARG A 139 16.86 9.97 -10.32
CA ARG A 139 17.15 11.32 -9.85
C ARG A 139 16.66 11.47 -8.42
N TRP A 140 17.54 11.95 -7.54
CA TRP A 140 17.21 12.18 -6.13
C TRP A 140 16.00 13.11 -5.99
N PRO A 141 15.08 12.82 -5.06
CA PRO A 141 13.96 13.70 -4.73
C PRO A 141 14.49 14.98 -4.06
N VAL A 142 13.78 16.10 -4.22
CA VAL A 142 14.26 17.43 -3.78
C VAL A 142 14.39 17.52 -2.25
N GLU A 143 13.67 16.66 -1.55
CA GLU A 143 13.60 16.55 -0.09
C GLU A 143 14.83 15.86 0.51
N LYS A 144 15.63 15.14 -0.30
CA LYS A 144 16.78 14.37 0.17
C LYS A 144 18.05 14.83 -0.51
N LYS A 145 19.08 15.09 0.30
CA LYS A 145 20.43 15.34 -0.20
C LYS A 145 21.03 14.05 -0.77
N PRO A 146 21.61 14.06 -1.99
CA PRO A 146 22.29 12.90 -2.54
C PRO A 146 23.32 12.28 -1.59
N GLY A 147 23.26 10.94 -1.48
CA GLY A 147 24.12 10.12 -0.63
C GLY A 147 23.82 10.19 0.88
N LYS A 148 22.66 10.72 1.28
CA LYS A 148 22.27 10.83 2.71
C LYS A 148 21.10 9.96 3.13
N ALA A 149 20.46 9.25 2.20
CA ALA A 149 19.38 8.32 2.47
C ALA A 149 19.83 6.87 2.20
N ARG A 150 19.18 5.91 2.86
CA ARG A 150 19.24 4.52 2.43
C ARG A 150 18.55 4.36 1.09
N ILE A 151 19.09 3.52 0.22
CA ILE A 151 18.46 3.16 -1.05
C ILE A 151 17.86 1.77 -0.87
N LEU A 152 16.55 1.70 -0.87
CA LEU A 152 15.81 0.45 -0.73
C LEU A 152 15.16 0.09 -2.06
N ARG A 153 15.20 -1.19 -2.43
CA ARG A 153 14.33 -1.73 -3.47
C ARG A 153 13.17 -2.50 -2.83
N PRO A 154 12.00 -2.58 -3.49
CA PRO A 154 10.97 -3.54 -3.12
C PRO A 154 11.43 -4.99 -3.36
N PRO A 155 10.68 -6.00 -2.86
CA PRO A 155 10.90 -7.39 -3.24
C PRO A 155 10.74 -7.58 -4.76
N SER A 156 11.38 -8.63 -5.31
CA SER A 156 11.40 -8.88 -6.75
C SER A 156 10.06 -9.33 -7.33
N LYS A 157 9.25 -10.00 -6.50
CA LYS A 157 7.88 -10.37 -6.82
C LYS A 157 6.96 -9.19 -6.53
N LEU A 158 5.84 -9.10 -7.25
CA LEU A 158 4.80 -8.10 -7.01
C LEU A 158 3.99 -8.44 -5.74
N GLU A 159 4.67 -8.42 -4.60
CA GLU A 159 4.11 -8.75 -3.29
C GLU A 159 3.57 -7.51 -2.59
N SER A 160 2.40 -7.65 -1.97
CA SER A 160 1.86 -6.73 -0.97
C SER A 160 2.31 -7.13 0.43
N CYS A 161 2.36 -6.18 1.36
CA CYS A 161 2.69 -6.49 2.76
C CYS A 161 1.60 -7.35 3.43
N VAL A 162 0.34 -6.95 3.26
CA VAL A 162 -0.82 -7.64 3.81
C VAL A 162 -1.82 -7.95 2.68
N VAL A 163 -2.22 -9.21 2.59
CA VAL A 163 -3.28 -9.67 1.67
C VAL A 163 -4.45 -10.19 2.49
N ILE A 164 -5.63 -9.60 2.33
CA ILE A 164 -6.86 -10.03 3.00
C ILE A 164 -7.73 -10.81 2.01
N ALA A 165 -7.80 -12.13 2.21
CA ALA A 165 -8.48 -13.09 1.36
C ALA A 165 -9.69 -13.75 2.04
N CYS A 166 -10.28 -13.09 3.03
CA CYS A 166 -11.46 -13.55 3.77
C CYS A 166 -12.42 -12.40 4.06
N SER A 167 -13.65 -12.71 4.51
CA SER A 167 -14.65 -11.74 4.99
C SER A 167 -14.71 -11.73 6.52
N HIS A 168 -15.31 -10.69 7.11
CA HIS A 168 -15.55 -10.57 8.55
C HIS A 168 -14.26 -10.66 9.37
N LEU A 169 -13.38 -9.69 9.14
CA LEU A 169 -12.06 -9.59 9.78
C LEU A 169 -11.85 -8.17 10.28
N THR A 170 -11.48 -8.04 11.55
CA THR A 170 -10.83 -6.85 12.09
C THR A 170 -9.33 -7.06 12.15
N LEU A 171 -8.58 -6.23 11.43
CA LEU A 171 -7.13 -6.18 11.43
C LEU A 171 -6.65 -4.88 12.09
N ARG A 172 -5.75 -4.97 13.07
CA ARG A 172 -5.29 -3.77 13.78
C ARG A 172 -3.84 -3.78 14.23
N ASN A 173 -3.29 -2.58 14.46
CA ASN A 173 -1.95 -2.36 15.01
C ASN A 173 -0.84 -2.98 14.15
N ILE A 174 -0.85 -2.72 12.85
CA ILE A 174 0.15 -3.19 11.89
C ILE A 174 0.69 -2.02 11.08
N THR A 175 2.01 -2.00 10.88
CA THR A 175 2.67 -1.13 9.91
C THR A 175 3.14 -1.95 8.71
N ALA A 176 2.76 -1.54 7.49
CA ALA A 176 3.10 -2.16 6.22
C ALA A 176 4.01 -1.25 5.40
N MET A 177 5.20 -1.74 5.03
CA MET A 177 6.23 -0.94 4.34
C MET A 177 6.96 -1.65 3.21
N HIS A 178 7.34 -0.87 2.19
CA HIS A 178 8.25 -1.27 1.12
C HIS A 178 7.82 -2.52 0.33
N ALA A 179 6.51 -2.77 0.26
CA ALA A 179 5.95 -3.73 -0.68
C ALA A 179 6.30 -3.37 -2.13
N ALA A 180 6.37 -4.37 -2.99
CA ALA A 180 6.45 -4.13 -4.43
C ALA A 180 5.10 -3.66 -4.98
N ASN A 181 4.02 -4.12 -4.35
CA ASN A 181 2.64 -3.74 -4.62
C ASN A 181 2.11 -2.92 -3.43
N ASP A 182 0.89 -3.17 -2.99
CA ASP A 182 0.24 -2.36 -1.95
C ASP A 182 0.68 -2.71 -0.53
N GLY A 183 0.48 -1.78 0.41
CA GLY A 183 0.59 -2.07 1.84
C GLY A 183 -0.49 -3.07 2.31
N PHE A 184 -1.75 -2.73 2.06
CA PHE A 184 -2.91 -3.57 2.34
C PHE A 184 -3.71 -3.77 1.06
N ASN A 185 -3.74 -5.00 0.57
CA ASN A 185 -4.36 -5.36 -0.69
C ASN A 185 -5.57 -6.28 -0.44
N ILE A 186 -6.75 -5.85 -0.88
CA ILE A 186 -8.01 -6.57 -0.70
C ILE A 186 -8.73 -6.71 -2.06
N HIS A 187 -8.91 -7.95 -2.51
CA HIS A 187 -9.63 -8.30 -3.74
C HIS A 187 -10.81 -9.25 -3.51
N GLY A 188 -11.74 -9.18 -4.46
CA GLY A 188 -12.87 -10.07 -4.64
C GLY A 188 -14.10 -9.67 -3.84
N ALA A 189 -14.94 -10.66 -3.54
CA ALA A 189 -16.17 -10.44 -2.77
C ALA A 189 -15.88 -10.56 -1.27
N ARG A 190 -15.25 -9.53 -0.68
CA ARG A 190 -14.96 -9.46 0.76
C ARG A 190 -15.86 -8.46 1.44
N VAL A 191 -16.45 -8.83 2.58
CA VAL A 191 -17.36 -7.95 3.32
C VAL A 191 -17.01 -7.93 4.80
N GLY A 192 -17.38 -6.86 5.49
CA GLY A 192 -17.10 -6.72 6.92
C GLY A 192 -15.61 -6.72 7.24
N ILE A 193 -14.80 -6.10 6.37
CA ILE A 193 -13.38 -5.87 6.63
C ILE A 193 -13.25 -4.59 7.43
N ARG A 194 -12.47 -4.63 8.50
CA ARG A 194 -12.21 -3.48 9.35
C ARG A 194 -10.72 -3.34 9.61
N LEU A 195 -10.13 -2.22 9.20
CA LEU A 195 -8.74 -1.88 9.50
C LEU A 195 -8.74 -0.82 10.61
N GLU A 196 -8.04 -1.05 11.71
CA GLU A 196 -7.97 -0.11 12.84
C GLU A 196 -6.51 0.17 13.21
N ASN A 197 -6.15 1.44 13.35
CA ASN A 197 -4.79 1.83 13.76
C ASN A 197 -3.71 1.10 12.93
N VAL A 198 -3.89 1.11 11.61
CA VAL A 198 -2.90 0.57 10.67
C VAL A 198 -2.10 1.70 10.01
N LYS A 199 -0.90 1.37 9.58
CA LYS A 199 0.00 2.31 8.92
C LYS A 199 0.47 1.71 7.60
N ALA A 200 0.32 2.45 6.51
CA ALA A 200 0.73 2.03 5.18
C ALA A 200 1.72 3.04 4.59
N PHE A 201 3.01 2.71 4.69
CA PHE A 201 4.09 3.62 4.34
C PHE A 201 4.95 3.11 3.22
N SER A 202 5.33 3.97 2.29
CA SER A 202 6.42 3.66 1.35
C SER A 202 6.20 2.34 0.60
N ASN A 203 4.97 2.05 0.19
CA ASN A 203 4.68 0.88 -0.62
C ASN A 203 4.81 1.22 -2.11
N GLY A 204 5.13 0.21 -2.91
CA GLY A 204 5.38 0.37 -4.35
C GLY A 204 4.17 0.96 -5.05
N ASP A 205 3.01 0.37 -4.79
CA ASP A 205 1.72 0.84 -5.31
C ASP A 205 0.96 1.64 -4.23
N GLU A 206 -0.31 1.38 -3.98
CA GLU A 206 -1.09 2.08 -2.95
C GLU A 206 -0.68 1.68 -1.52
N GLY A 207 -1.00 2.53 -0.55
CA GLY A 207 -0.94 2.13 0.84
C GLY A 207 -2.06 1.13 1.18
N ILE A 208 -3.28 1.43 0.76
CA ILE A 208 -4.47 0.58 0.97
C ILE A 208 -5.28 0.55 -0.33
N SER A 209 -5.77 -0.62 -0.74
CA SER A 209 -6.66 -0.75 -1.89
C SER A 209 -7.81 -1.71 -1.66
N ALA A 210 -8.99 -1.35 -2.18
CA ALA A 210 -10.17 -2.20 -2.23
C ALA A 210 -10.63 -2.36 -3.69
N HIS A 211 -10.67 -3.60 -4.16
CA HIS A 211 -11.04 -3.92 -5.54
C HIS A 211 -12.34 -4.71 -5.62
N GLU A 212 -12.90 -4.82 -6.83
CA GLU A 212 -14.12 -5.56 -7.12
C GLU A 212 -15.31 -5.17 -6.22
N THR A 213 -15.78 -6.04 -5.32
CA THR A 213 -16.98 -5.80 -4.49
C THR A 213 -16.66 -5.74 -3.00
N VAL A 214 -15.41 -5.37 -2.68
CA VAL A 214 -14.94 -5.24 -1.30
C VAL A 214 -15.77 -4.22 -0.51
N GLN A 215 -16.14 -4.58 0.72
CA GLN A 215 -16.72 -3.68 1.71
C GLN A 215 -15.79 -3.58 2.92
N MET A 216 -15.27 -2.36 3.16
CA MET A 216 -14.20 -2.14 4.12
C MET A 216 -14.36 -0.81 4.86
N ASP A 217 -14.11 -0.84 6.17
CA ASP A 217 -14.03 0.35 6.99
C ASP A 217 -12.63 0.51 7.58
N VAL A 218 -12.07 1.72 7.53
CA VAL A 218 -10.72 2.06 7.99
C VAL A 218 -10.78 3.15 9.05
N PHE A 219 -10.11 2.94 10.19
CA PHE A 219 -10.16 3.82 11.36
C PHE A 219 -8.77 4.16 11.87
N ASP A 220 -8.60 5.42 12.27
CA ASP A 220 -7.46 5.89 13.06
C ASP A 220 -6.10 5.50 12.42
N SER A 221 -6.02 5.55 11.09
CA SER A 221 -4.92 4.97 10.30
C SER A 221 -4.13 6.03 9.54
N GLU A 222 -2.87 5.73 9.22
CA GLU A 222 -1.94 6.66 8.56
C GLU A 222 -1.46 6.07 7.23
N ILE A 223 -1.58 6.83 6.13
CA ILE A 223 -1.26 6.37 4.78
C ILE A 223 -0.35 7.40 4.10
N ALA A 224 0.92 7.04 3.92
CA ALA A 224 1.92 8.01 3.49
C ALA A 224 3.03 7.48 2.60
N TRP A 225 3.61 8.36 1.78
CA TRP A 225 4.77 8.06 0.94
C TRP A 225 4.57 6.88 -0.03
N ASN A 226 3.33 6.55 -0.42
CA ASN A 226 3.08 5.44 -1.33
C ASN A 226 3.32 5.84 -2.80
N GLY A 227 3.84 4.88 -3.58
CA GLY A 227 4.42 5.08 -4.90
C GLY A 227 3.43 5.04 -6.07
N SER A 228 2.18 4.66 -5.82
CA SER A 228 1.14 4.57 -6.85
C SER A 228 0.91 5.89 -7.58
N SER A 229 0.62 5.77 -8.88
CA SER A 229 0.08 6.88 -9.66
C SER A 229 -1.37 7.22 -9.36
N ALA A 230 -2.14 6.37 -8.69
CA ALA A 230 -3.47 6.69 -8.20
C ALA A 230 -3.39 7.52 -6.91
N GLY A 231 -2.58 7.08 -5.94
CA GLY A 231 -2.41 7.82 -4.68
C GLY A 231 -2.06 6.95 -3.48
N GLY A 232 -2.36 7.45 -2.28
CA GLY A 232 -2.24 6.68 -1.04
C GLY A 232 -3.29 5.56 -0.96
N VAL A 233 -4.49 5.84 -1.42
CA VAL A 233 -5.61 4.89 -1.48
C VAL A 233 -6.14 4.80 -2.90
N ALA A 234 -6.46 3.58 -3.36
CA ALA A 234 -7.25 3.36 -4.56
C ALA A 234 -8.34 2.32 -4.28
N ASP A 235 -9.58 2.80 -4.20
CA ASP A 235 -10.75 1.94 -4.11
C ASP A 235 -11.49 2.00 -5.45
N VAL A 236 -11.73 0.84 -6.05
CA VAL A 236 -12.18 0.75 -7.45
C VAL A 236 -13.31 -0.26 -7.63
N ASN A 237 -13.84 -0.33 -8.86
CA ASN A 237 -14.89 -1.23 -9.32
C ASN A 237 -16.28 -1.02 -8.69
N GLU A 238 -16.70 -1.85 -7.75
CA GLU A 238 -18.01 -1.81 -7.07
C GLU A 238 -17.80 -1.84 -5.55
N SER A 239 -16.61 -1.43 -5.11
CA SER A 239 -16.24 -1.40 -3.70
C SER A 239 -17.03 -0.35 -2.93
N VAL A 240 -17.25 -0.62 -1.65
CA VAL A 240 -17.92 0.29 -0.73
C VAL A 240 -17.02 0.48 0.49
N THR A 241 -16.48 1.68 0.67
CA THR A 241 -15.47 1.92 1.71
C THR A 241 -15.77 3.11 2.59
N SER A 242 -15.29 3.06 3.83
CA SER A 242 -15.28 4.22 4.71
C SER A 242 -13.92 4.43 5.35
N TYR A 243 -13.51 5.69 5.47
CA TYR A 243 -12.29 6.12 6.15
C TYR A 243 -12.69 7.12 7.22
N THR A 244 -12.34 6.83 8.48
CA THR A 244 -12.67 7.67 9.63
C THR A 244 -11.41 7.98 10.43
N ASN A 245 -11.19 9.25 10.76
CA ASN A 245 -10.03 9.72 11.53
C ASN A 245 -8.69 9.27 10.94
N CYS A 246 -8.58 9.21 9.61
CA CYS A 246 -7.35 8.80 8.95
C CYS A 246 -6.49 10.01 8.57
N GLU A 247 -5.17 9.82 8.57
CA GLU A 247 -4.20 10.82 8.13
C GLU A 247 -3.51 10.34 6.84
N LEU A 248 -3.49 11.21 5.81
CA LEU A 248 -2.91 10.89 4.51
C LEU A 248 -1.99 12.02 4.04
N HIS A 249 -0.76 11.68 3.69
CA HIS A 249 0.20 12.70 3.28
C HIS A 249 1.34 12.17 2.42
N HIS A 250 1.98 13.04 1.65
CA HIS A 250 3.20 12.75 0.90
C HIS A 250 3.10 11.53 -0.06
N ASN A 251 1.90 11.06 -0.40
CA ASN A 251 1.73 10.02 -1.41
C ASN A 251 2.02 10.62 -2.78
N THR A 252 2.36 9.80 -3.77
CA THR A 252 2.89 10.37 -5.02
C THR A 252 1.84 11.06 -5.92
N ASN A 253 0.54 10.89 -5.64
CA ASN A 253 -0.51 11.59 -6.38
C ASN A 253 -1.66 12.11 -5.52
N ALA A 254 -2.78 11.39 -5.42
CA ALA A 254 -3.90 11.77 -4.56
C ALA A 254 -3.76 11.16 -3.16
N ALA A 255 -4.46 11.71 -2.17
CA ALA A 255 -4.68 10.99 -0.91
C ALA A 255 -5.61 9.80 -1.19
N PHE A 256 -6.75 10.09 -1.80
CA PHE A 256 -7.75 9.11 -2.18
C PHE A 256 -8.00 9.13 -3.69
N PHE A 257 -8.00 7.95 -4.29
CA PHE A 257 -8.55 7.70 -5.60
C PHE A 257 -9.78 6.80 -5.44
N PHE A 258 -10.94 7.29 -5.85
CA PHE A 258 -12.20 6.57 -5.77
C PHE A 258 -12.78 6.36 -7.16
N ASP A 259 -13.10 5.11 -7.44
CA ASP A 259 -13.86 4.65 -8.59
C ASP A 259 -14.89 3.63 -8.10
N GLY A 260 -15.97 3.48 -8.84
CA GLY A 260 -17.00 2.52 -8.52
C GLY A 260 -18.19 3.07 -7.77
N LYS A 261 -18.48 2.52 -6.58
CA LYS A 261 -19.82 2.58 -6.01
C LYS A 261 -20.03 3.69 -4.98
N SER A 262 -19.54 3.51 -3.75
CA SER A 262 -19.82 4.46 -2.66
C SER A 262 -18.72 4.51 -1.62
N HIS A 263 -18.25 5.71 -1.29
CA HIS A 263 -17.16 5.93 -0.37
C HIS A 263 -17.50 7.02 0.63
N LYS A 264 -16.99 6.90 1.86
CA LYS A 264 -17.16 7.90 2.91
C LYS A 264 -15.82 8.30 3.52
N VAL A 265 -15.58 9.59 3.67
CA VAL A 265 -14.38 10.15 4.32
C VAL A 265 -14.81 11.06 5.46
N THR A 266 -14.53 10.65 6.69
CA THR A 266 -15.00 11.33 7.91
C THR A 266 -13.84 11.71 8.82
N ASN A 267 -13.74 12.99 9.18
CA ASN A 267 -12.72 13.51 10.11
C ASN A 267 -11.27 13.15 9.72
N CYS A 268 -10.99 12.99 8.43
CA CYS A 268 -9.64 12.70 7.97
C CYS A 268 -8.82 13.99 7.83
N LEU A 269 -7.51 13.88 8.00
CA LEU A 269 -6.54 14.93 7.73
C LEU A 269 -5.73 14.56 6.48
N ILE A 270 -5.74 15.42 5.48
CA ILE A 270 -4.86 15.33 4.32
C ILE A 270 -3.89 16.51 4.37
N HIS A 271 -2.59 16.25 4.34
CA HIS A 271 -1.57 17.31 4.32
C HIS A 271 -0.41 16.96 3.39
N HIS A 272 0.38 17.95 2.96
CA HIS A 272 1.54 17.74 2.07
C HIS A 272 1.19 16.83 0.86
N GLN A 273 0.03 17.09 0.26
CA GLN A 273 -0.56 16.28 -0.82
C GLN A 273 -1.14 17.19 -1.89
N ASP A 274 -0.75 16.97 -3.14
CA ASP A 274 -1.17 17.82 -4.27
C ASP A 274 -2.66 17.74 -4.57
N ARG A 275 -3.27 16.57 -4.31
CA ARG A 275 -4.68 16.27 -4.54
C ARG A 275 -5.26 15.53 -3.34
N ASP A 276 -6.42 15.97 -2.88
CA ASP A 276 -7.19 15.28 -1.85
C ASP A 276 -7.86 14.02 -2.41
N ILE A 277 -9.01 14.17 -3.06
CA ILE A 277 -9.86 13.08 -3.54
C ILE A 277 -9.99 13.21 -5.05
N VAL A 278 -9.55 12.18 -5.78
CA VAL A 278 -9.78 12.03 -7.21
C VAL A 278 -10.90 11.02 -7.40
N ILE A 279 -11.96 11.42 -8.13
CA ILE A 279 -13.09 10.57 -8.45
C ILE A 279 -13.04 10.21 -9.94
N ARG A 280 -13.09 8.92 -10.26
CA ARG A 280 -13.24 8.41 -11.63
C ARG A 280 -14.60 7.76 -11.77
N GLY A 281 -15.42 8.23 -12.69
CA GLY A 281 -16.78 7.72 -12.91
C GLY A 281 -17.85 8.70 -12.43
N LYS A 282 -18.99 8.74 -13.13
CA LYS A 282 -20.08 9.68 -12.84
C LYS A 282 -21.05 9.19 -11.77
N GLU A 283 -21.04 7.89 -11.49
CA GLU A 283 -21.97 7.22 -10.59
C GLU A 283 -21.38 6.97 -9.20
N VAL A 284 -20.10 7.31 -9.01
CA VAL A 284 -19.40 7.17 -7.73
C VAL A 284 -20.00 8.14 -6.72
N ILE A 285 -20.49 7.61 -5.59
CA ILE A 285 -20.97 8.41 -4.47
C ILE A 285 -19.80 8.63 -3.52
N VAL A 286 -19.49 9.89 -3.18
CA VAL A 286 -18.49 10.21 -2.15
C VAL A 286 -19.10 11.17 -1.13
N GLU A 287 -19.21 10.71 0.11
CA GLU A 287 -19.64 11.53 1.24
C GLU A 287 -18.42 11.99 2.03
N THR A 288 -18.32 13.29 2.29
CA THR A 288 -17.25 13.85 3.13
C THR A 288 -17.84 14.61 4.32
N SER A 289 -17.24 14.46 5.49
CA SER A 289 -17.62 15.21 6.69
C SER A 289 -16.41 15.43 7.59
N GLY A 290 -16.17 16.66 8.05
CA GLY A 290 -15.02 16.96 8.91
C GLY A 290 -13.65 16.75 8.25
N LEU A 291 -13.58 16.57 6.93
CA LEU A 291 -12.32 16.45 6.19
C LEU A 291 -11.55 17.77 6.22
N VAL A 292 -10.27 17.70 6.56
CA VAL A 292 -9.34 18.83 6.47
C VAL A 292 -8.29 18.51 5.42
N TRP A 293 -8.16 19.35 4.40
CA TRP A 293 -7.08 19.25 3.41
C TRP A 293 -6.19 20.49 3.42
N LYS A 294 -4.90 20.25 3.56
CA LYS A 294 -3.83 21.24 3.46
C LYS A 294 -2.86 20.77 2.38
N ARG A 295 -2.48 21.65 1.47
CA ARG A 295 -1.46 21.29 0.47
C ARG A 295 -0.05 21.35 1.07
N GLU A 296 0.12 22.15 2.11
CA GLU A 296 1.37 22.37 2.83
C GLU A 296 1.59 21.39 3.99
#